data_AF-A0A971A238-F1
#
_entry.id   AF-A0A971A238-F1
#
_cell.length_a   1.000
_cell.length_b   1.000
_cell.length_c   1.000
_cell.angle_alpha   90.00
_cell.angle_beta   90.00
_cell.angle_gamma   90.00
#
_symmetry.space_group_name_H-M   'P 1'
#
loop_
_entity.id
_entity.type
_entity.pdbx_description
1 polymer ?
#
loop_
_entity_poly.entity_id
_entity_poly.type
_entity_poly.pdbx_seq_one_letter_code
_entity_poly.pdbx_strand_id
1 'polypeptide(L)'
;MREPRDKTPDSLWYKDAVIYELHIKSFHDSNNDGIGDIQGVIEKLDYLQDLGVTALWLLPFYPSPLLDDGYDIADYFDINPDYGTLSDFKRLLREAHKRDLRIITELVINHTSDQHKWFQRSRRARPGSPWRDFYVWSDTSEKYKDARIIFTDFESSNWAWDPVAQAY
;
A
#
# COMPACT_ATOMS: atom_id res chain seq x y z
N MET A 1 26.25 15.73 -25.69
CA MET A 1 26.44 14.29 -25.38
C MET A 1 26.64 14.16 -23.89
N ARG A 2 25.79 13.41 -23.17
CA ARG A 2 26.07 13.05 -21.77
C ARG A 2 27.05 11.89 -21.77
N GLU A 3 28.09 11.96 -20.95
CA GLU A 3 29.05 10.87 -20.76
C GLU A 3 28.35 9.61 -20.23
N PRO A 4 28.87 8.41 -20.55
CA PRO A 4 28.33 7.17 -20.02
C PRO A 4 28.51 7.14 -18.50
N ARG A 5 27.38 7.15 -17.78
CA ARG A 5 27.36 7.01 -16.31
C ARG A 5 27.99 5.67 -15.92
N ASP A 6 28.91 5.73 -14.96
CA ASP A 6 29.58 4.57 -14.39
C ASP A 6 28.54 3.57 -13.85
N LYS A 7 28.74 2.27 -14.06
CA LYS A 7 27.73 1.22 -13.82
C LYS A 7 27.53 0.88 -12.34
N THR A 8 28.27 1.51 -11.43
CA THR A 8 28.00 1.41 -10.00
C THR A 8 26.70 2.13 -9.67
N PRO A 9 25.69 1.45 -9.09
CA PRO A 9 24.49 2.10 -8.65
C PRO A 9 24.87 3.23 -7.68
N ASP A 10 24.51 4.46 -8.02
CA ASP A 10 24.66 5.57 -7.09
C ASP A 10 23.84 5.25 -5.83
N SER A 11 24.54 4.89 -4.76
CA SER A 11 23.93 4.50 -3.49
C SER A 11 23.14 5.65 -2.84
N LEU A 12 23.36 6.89 -3.30
CA LEU A 12 22.72 8.09 -2.79
C LEU A 12 21.74 8.73 -3.79
N TRP A 13 21.30 7.98 -4.81
CA TRP A 13 20.37 8.45 -5.84
C TRP A 13 19.14 9.19 -5.29
N TYR A 14 18.67 8.81 -4.09
CA TYR A 14 17.50 9.38 -3.44
C TYR A 14 17.70 10.85 -3.02
N LYS A 15 18.95 11.34 -2.90
CA LYS A 15 19.25 12.73 -2.53
C LYS A 15 18.92 13.72 -3.64
N ASP A 16 19.02 13.29 -4.89
CA ASP A 16 18.74 14.10 -6.09
C ASP A 16 17.45 13.65 -6.80
N ALA A 17 16.66 12.79 -6.15
CA ALA A 17 15.48 12.20 -6.77
C ALA A 17 14.36 13.23 -6.93
N VAL A 18 13.84 13.33 -8.16
CA VAL A 18 12.51 13.90 -8.44
C VAL A 18 11.51 12.75 -8.41
N ILE A 19 10.66 12.74 -7.39
CA ILE A 19 9.69 11.67 -7.12
C ILE A 19 8.32 12.08 -7.64
N TYR A 20 7.67 11.18 -8.38
CA TYR A 20 6.29 11.34 -8.81
C TYR A 20 5.41 10.35 -8.05
N GLU A 21 4.54 10.88 -7.18
CA GLU A 21 3.54 10.10 -6.45
C GLU A 21 2.39 9.73 -7.41
N LEU A 22 2.01 8.44 -7.44
CA LEU A 22 1.10 7.88 -8.41
C LEU A 22 0.13 6.89 -7.76
N HIS A 23 -1.16 7.15 -7.93
CA HIS A 23 -2.22 6.22 -7.56
C HIS A 23 -2.68 5.44 -8.80
N ILE A 24 -2.44 4.12 -8.83
CA ILE A 24 -2.70 3.28 -10.02
C ILE A 24 -4.16 3.41 -10.48
N LYS A 25 -5.10 3.26 -9.54
CA LYS A 25 -6.57 3.38 -9.72
C LYS A 25 -7.02 4.58 -10.55
N SER A 26 -6.34 5.73 -10.45
CA SER A 26 -6.77 6.98 -11.08
C SER A 26 -5.82 7.50 -12.17
N PHE A 27 -4.75 6.77 -12.47
CA PHE A 27 -3.70 7.27 -13.37
C PHE A 27 -4.01 7.03 -14.85
N HIS A 28 -4.19 5.77 -15.25
CA HIS A 28 -4.53 5.43 -16.64
C HIS A 28 -5.15 4.04 -16.73
N ASP A 29 -6.36 3.97 -17.28
CA ASP A 29 -7.09 2.74 -17.58
C ASP A 29 -6.65 2.23 -18.96
N SER A 30 -6.13 1.01 -19.04
CA SER A 30 -5.67 0.40 -20.30
C SER A 30 -6.68 -0.56 -20.92
N ASN A 31 -7.68 -1.01 -20.16
CA ASN A 31 -8.61 -2.06 -20.56
C ASN A 31 -10.07 -1.55 -20.75
N ASN A 32 -10.32 -0.27 -20.44
CA ASN A 32 -11.61 0.42 -20.48
C ASN A 32 -12.65 -0.08 -19.47
N ASP A 33 -12.23 -0.55 -18.29
CA ASP A 33 -13.15 -0.94 -17.20
C ASP A 33 -13.50 0.22 -16.23
N GLY A 34 -12.87 1.39 -16.42
CA GLY A 34 -13.06 2.59 -15.61
C GLY A 34 -12.08 2.73 -14.46
N ILE A 35 -11.14 1.81 -14.29
CA ILE A 35 -10.13 1.80 -13.23
C ILE A 35 -8.74 1.79 -13.86
N GLY A 36 -7.85 2.63 -13.35
CA GLY A 36 -6.46 2.61 -13.77
C GLY A 36 -5.73 1.35 -13.29
N ASP A 37 -4.82 0.85 -14.12
CA ASP A 37 -4.18 -0.45 -13.93
C ASP A 37 -2.66 -0.38 -14.19
N ILE A 38 -1.93 -1.45 -13.82
CA ILE A 38 -0.47 -1.50 -13.98
C ILE A 38 -0.05 -1.38 -15.46
N GLN A 39 -0.85 -1.93 -16.38
CA GLN A 39 -0.59 -1.84 -17.81
C GLN A 39 -0.66 -0.38 -18.29
N GLY A 40 -1.63 0.39 -17.80
CA GLY A 40 -1.75 1.82 -18.05
C GLY A 40 -0.58 2.62 -17.51
N VAL A 41 -0.04 2.26 -16.34
CA VAL A 41 1.22 2.87 -15.83
C VAL A 41 2.38 2.59 -16.80
N ILE A 42 2.51 1.34 -17.27
CA ILE A 42 3.56 0.95 -18.23
C ILE A 42 3.47 1.79 -19.52
N GLU A 43 2.26 2.00 -20.03
CA GLU A 43 2.02 2.78 -21.26
C GLU A 43 2.41 4.26 -21.15
N LYS A 44 2.51 4.81 -19.94
CA LYS A 44 2.91 6.21 -19.70
C LYS A 44 4.32 6.37 -19.15
N LEU A 45 5.12 5.31 -19.06
CA LEU A 45 6.49 5.44 -18.57
C LEU A 45 7.36 6.38 -19.42
N ASP A 46 7.12 6.45 -20.73
CA ASP A 46 7.82 7.40 -21.61
C ASP A 46 7.41 8.85 -21.27
N TYR A 47 6.12 9.10 -21.06
CA TYR A 47 5.61 10.41 -20.61
C TYR A 47 6.22 10.81 -19.26
N LEU A 48 6.27 9.89 -18.29
CA LEU A 48 6.84 10.14 -16.97
C LEU A 48 8.35 10.43 -17.06
N GLN A 49 9.07 9.71 -17.91
CA GLN A 49 10.48 9.98 -18.18
C GLN A 49 10.69 11.36 -18.83
N ASP A 50 9.88 11.71 -19.82
CA ASP A 50 9.94 13.02 -20.51
C ASP A 50 9.65 14.19 -19.57
N LEU A 51 8.79 13.99 -18.57
CA LEU A 51 8.56 14.96 -17.49
C LEU A 51 9.81 15.23 -16.64
N GLY A 52 10.80 14.33 -16.67
CA GLY A 52 12.06 14.44 -15.94
C GLY A 52 12.05 13.80 -14.56
N VAL A 53 11.04 12.97 -14.25
CA VAL A 53 10.98 12.24 -12.97
C VAL A 53 12.04 11.14 -12.95
N THR A 54 12.52 10.81 -11.75
CA THR A 54 13.58 9.81 -11.55
C THR A 54 13.11 8.60 -10.76
N ALA A 55 11.99 8.76 -10.04
CA ALA A 55 11.37 7.70 -9.26
C ALA A 55 9.84 7.86 -9.29
N LEU A 56 9.14 6.73 -9.34
CA LEU A 56 7.70 6.67 -9.08
C LEU A 56 7.48 6.17 -7.66
N TRP A 57 6.65 6.87 -6.90
CA TRP A 57 6.14 6.40 -5.62
C TRP A 57 4.70 5.94 -5.83
N LEU A 58 4.50 4.63 -5.75
CA LEU A 58 3.20 4.01 -5.96
C LEU A 58 2.45 3.94 -4.62
N LEU A 59 1.29 4.57 -4.56
CA LEU A 59 0.30 4.40 -3.49
C LEU A 59 -0.15 2.93 -3.41
N PRO A 60 -0.82 2.50 -2.32
CA PRO A 60 -1.12 1.09 -2.11
C PRO A 60 -1.83 0.44 -3.30
N PHE A 61 -1.28 -0.69 -3.74
CA PHE A 61 -1.81 -1.51 -4.83
C PHE A 61 -1.99 -2.97 -4.42
N TYR A 62 -1.97 -3.23 -3.11
CA TYR A 62 -2.19 -4.54 -2.50
C TYR A 62 -3.69 -4.88 -2.49
N PRO A 63 -4.07 -6.17 -2.38
CA PRO A 63 -5.43 -6.56 -2.05
C PRO A 63 -5.92 -5.82 -0.82
N SER A 64 -7.04 -5.13 -0.98
CA SER A 64 -7.69 -4.33 0.05
C SER A 64 -9.20 -4.31 -0.24
N PRO A 65 -10.07 -4.25 0.79
CA PRO A 65 -11.50 -3.98 0.64
C PRO A 65 -11.83 -2.58 0.11
N LEU A 66 -10.83 -1.70 0.02
CA LEU A 66 -10.89 -0.32 -0.44
C LEU A 66 -11.78 0.58 0.43
N LEU A 67 -11.83 0.31 1.74
CA LEU A 67 -12.54 1.17 2.70
C LEU A 67 -11.70 2.38 3.13
N ASP A 68 -10.39 2.34 2.87
CA ASP A 68 -9.44 3.45 3.04
C ASP A 68 -8.52 3.59 1.82
N ASP A 69 -9.12 3.53 0.61
CA ASP A 69 -8.44 3.67 -0.70
C ASP A 69 -7.15 2.83 -0.85
N GLY A 70 -7.11 1.63 -0.25
CA GLY A 70 -6.00 0.69 -0.36
C GLY A 70 -5.08 0.63 0.86
N TYR A 71 -5.20 1.54 1.83
CA TYR A 71 -4.39 1.52 3.05
C TYR A 71 -4.85 0.43 4.04
N ASP A 72 -6.09 -0.05 3.92
CA ASP A 72 -6.64 -1.22 4.60
C ASP A 72 -6.18 -2.54 3.92
N ILE A 73 -4.90 -2.89 4.06
CA ILE A 73 -4.29 -4.05 3.39
C ILE A 73 -4.83 -5.38 3.92
N ALA A 74 -5.29 -6.26 3.02
CA ALA A 74 -5.77 -7.62 3.29
C ALA A 74 -4.77 -8.74 2.95
N ASP A 75 -3.82 -8.50 2.04
CA ASP A 75 -2.68 -9.38 1.77
C ASP A 75 -1.45 -8.59 1.29
N TYR A 76 -0.31 -8.71 1.96
CA TYR A 76 0.92 -7.99 1.62
C TYR A 76 1.72 -8.59 0.46
N PHE A 77 1.36 -9.80 0.00
CA PHE A 77 2.18 -10.57 -0.94
C PHE A 77 1.62 -10.64 -2.35
N ASP A 78 0.49 -9.98 -2.62
CA ASP A 78 -0.17 -10.00 -3.91
C ASP A 78 -0.53 -8.58 -4.38
N ILE A 79 -1.10 -8.49 -5.58
CA ILE A 79 -1.60 -7.26 -6.19
C ILE A 79 -3.13 -7.25 -6.13
N ASN A 80 -3.73 -6.08 -5.93
CA ASN A 80 -5.19 -5.94 -6.03
C ASN A 80 -5.64 -6.39 -7.43
N PRO A 81 -6.59 -7.34 -7.55
CA PRO A 81 -7.04 -7.87 -8.83
C PRO A 81 -7.53 -6.79 -9.81
N ASP A 82 -8.07 -5.67 -9.31
CA ASP A 82 -8.52 -4.56 -10.15
C ASP A 82 -7.35 -3.82 -10.83
N TYR A 83 -6.13 -3.95 -10.33
CA TYR A 83 -4.94 -3.26 -10.87
C TYR A 83 -4.05 -4.17 -11.72
N GLY A 84 -4.25 -5.50 -11.64
CA GLY A 84 -3.49 -6.50 -12.39
C GLY A 84 -2.89 -7.58 -11.49
N THR A 85 -1.77 -8.15 -11.92
CA THR A 85 -1.13 -9.29 -11.23
C THR A 85 0.30 -9.00 -10.78
N LEU A 86 0.86 -9.85 -9.92
CA LEU A 86 2.28 -9.80 -9.57
C LEU A 86 3.20 -9.92 -10.79
N SER A 87 2.76 -10.61 -11.85
CA SER A 87 3.50 -10.68 -13.12
C SER A 87 3.55 -9.32 -13.82
N ASP A 88 2.42 -8.60 -13.83
CA ASP A 88 2.33 -7.25 -14.38
C ASP A 88 3.20 -6.27 -13.59
N PHE A 89 3.19 -6.36 -12.26
CA PHE A 89 4.07 -5.55 -11.43
C PHE A 89 5.56 -5.82 -11.70
N LYS A 90 5.96 -7.09 -11.83
CA LYS A 90 7.33 -7.45 -12.24
C LYS A 90 7.68 -6.89 -13.61
N ARG A 91 6.71 -6.78 -14.52
CA ARG A 91 6.90 -6.17 -15.84
C ARG A 91 7.05 -4.65 -15.73
N LEU A 92 6.22 -3.97 -14.92
CA LEU A 92 6.37 -2.55 -14.61
C LEU A 92 7.78 -2.25 -14.08
N LEU A 93 8.27 -3.02 -13.10
CA LEU A 93 9.64 -2.86 -12.58
C LEU A 93 10.69 -2.96 -13.69
N ARG A 94 10.59 -3.95 -14.59
CA ARG A 94 11.54 -4.09 -15.70
C ARG A 94 11.47 -2.91 -16.67
N GLU A 95 10.26 -2.47 -17.04
CA GLU A 95 10.07 -1.37 -17.99
C GLU A 95 10.48 -0.01 -17.41
N ALA A 96 10.24 0.22 -16.12
CA ALA A 96 10.71 1.40 -15.40
C ALA A 96 12.24 1.44 -15.34
N HIS A 97 12.88 0.33 -14.94
CA HIS A 97 14.34 0.27 -14.86
C HIS A 97 15.04 0.43 -16.21
N LYS A 98 14.43 0.00 -17.33
CA LYS A 98 14.95 0.29 -18.68
C LYS A 98 15.06 1.78 -18.99
N ARG A 99 14.28 2.60 -18.28
CA ARG A 99 14.20 4.06 -18.41
C ARG A 99 14.94 4.79 -17.30
N ASP A 100 15.76 4.08 -16.53
CA ASP A 100 16.42 4.58 -15.32
C ASP A 100 15.44 5.11 -14.24
N LEU A 101 14.16 4.71 -14.31
CA LEU A 101 13.16 5.07 -13.30
C LEU A 101 13.22 4.09 -12.13
N ARG A 102 13.31 4.61 -10.91
CA ARG A 102 13.16 3.84 -9.67
C ARG A 102 11.69 3.68 -9.31
N ILE A 103 11.35 2.62 -8.58
CA ILE A 103 10.02 2.40 -8.02
C ILE A 103 10.13 2.34 -6.49
N ILE A 104 9.32 3.14 -5.82
CA ILE A 104 9.09 3.16 -4.37
C ILE A 104 7.65 2.69 -4.14
N THR A 105 7.44 1.87 -3.13
CA THR A 105 6.10 1.36 -2.78
C THR A 105 5.79 1.69 -1.33
N GLU A 106 4.50 1.84 -1.03
CA GLU A 106 4.01 1.90 0.35
C GLU A 106 4.35 0.66 1.18
N LEU A 107 4.50 0.83 2.49
CA LEU A 107 4.60 -0.26 3.46
C LEU A 107 3.78 0.09 4.71
N VAL A 108 2.47 -0.16 4.64
CA VAL A 108 1.53 0.13 5.73
C VAL A 108 1.60 -0.99 6.77
N ILE A 109 2.31 -0.77 7.87
CA ILE A 109 2.54 -1.81 8.91
C ILE A 109 1.98 -1.45 10.29
N ASN A 110 1.38 -0.27 10.43
CA ASN A 110 0.75 0.14 11.68
C ASN A 110 -0.59 -0.60 11.91
N HIS A 111 -1.30 -0.93 10.84
CA HIS A 111 -2.59 -1.62 10.87
C HIS A 111 -2.74 -2.52 9.63
N THR A 112 -3.78 -3.36 9.64
CA THR A 112 -4.24 -4.14 8.48
C THR A 112 -5.75 -3.99 8.35
N SER A 113 -6.33 -4.40 7.23
CA SER A 113 -7.77 -4.64 7.13
C SER A 113 -8.24 -5.67 8.16
N ASP A 114 -9.50 -5.58 8.60
CA ASP A 114 -10.19 -6.61 9.38
C ASP A 114 -10.38 -7.92 8.59
N GLN A 115 -10.31 -7.87 7.25
CA GLN A 115 -10.32 -9.05 6.39
C GLN A 115 -8.94 -9.72 6.30
N HIS A 116 -7.88 -9.08 6.81
CA HIS A 116 -6.54 -9.66 6.79
C HIS A 116 -6.48 -10.98 7.57
N LYS A 117 -5.74 -11.96 7.04
CA LYS A 117 -5.62 -13.31 7.62
C LYS A 117 -5.15 -13.28 9.08
N TRP A 118 -4.33 -12.31 9.45
CA TRP A 118 -3.88 -12.12 10.83
C TRP A 118 -5.01 -11.67 11.77
N PHE A 119 -5.81 -10.68 11.39
CA PHE A 119 -6.94 -10.24 12.21
C PHE A 119 -7.95 -11.36 12.39
N GLN A 120 -8.25 -12.08 11.30
CA GLN A 120 -9.13 -13.24 11.31
C GLN A 120 -8.64 -14.36 12.25
N ARG A 121 -7.32 -14.58 12.37
CA ARG A 121 -6.75 -15.50 13.35
C ARG A 121 -6.86 -14.94 14.77
N SER A 122 -6.47 -13.68 14.95
CA SER A 122 -6.46 -12.97 16.23
C SER A 122 -7.83 -12.95 16.91
N ARG A 123 -8.89 -12.55 16.19
CA ARG A 123 -10.25 -12.46 16.76
C ARG A 123 -10.84 -13.80 17.20
N ARG A 124 -10.32 -14.92 16.67
CA ARG A 124 -10.71 -16.29 17.04
C ARG A 124 -9.74 -16.93 18.04
N ALA A 125 -8.62 -16.28 18.33
CA ALA A 125 -7.60 -16.80 19.22
C ALA A 125 -7.98 -16.60 20.68
N ARG A 126 -7.53 -17.52 21.54
CA ARG A 126 -7.77 -17.42 22.99
C ARG A 126 -7.01 -16.23 23.59
N PRO A 127 -7.56 -15.52 24.58
CA PRO A 127 -6.84 -14.50 25.34
C PRO A 127 -5.46 -14.97 25.82
N GLY A 128 -4.43 -14.13 25.66
CA GLY A 128 -3.04 -14.42 26.04
C GLY A 128 -2.28 -15.38 25.12
N SER A 129 -2.83 -15.72 23.96
CA SER A 129 -2.10 -16.50 22.95
C SER A 129 -1.34 -15.60 21.98
N PRO A 130 -0.24 -16.08 21.35
CA PRO A 130 0.55 -15.26 20.43
C PRO A 130 -0.26 -14.67 19.27
N TRP A 131 -1.27 -15.39 18.78
CA TRP A 131 -2.15 -14.88 17.71
C TRP A 131 -3.13 -13.83 18.21
N ARG A 132 -3.55 -13.87 19.48
CA ARG A 132 -4.39 -12.82 20.05
C ARG A 132 -3.59 -11.51 20.16
N ASP A 133 -2.34 -11.61 20.58
CA ASP A 133 -1.46 -10.47 20.84
C ASP A 133 -0.91 -9.80 19.57
N PHE A 134 -1.29 -10.29 18.38
CA PHE A 134 -1.03 -9.62 17.10
C PHE A 134 -1.81 -8.30 16.95
N TYR A 135 -2.93 -8.15 17.67
CA TYR A 135 -3.73 -6.93 17.69
C TYR A 135 -3.98 -6.49 19.12
N VAL A 136 -4.38 -5.24 19.27
CA VAL A 136 -4.67 -4.67 20.58
C VAL A 136 -6.12 -5.00 20.95
N TRP A 137 -6.31 -5.81 21.98
CA TRP A 137 -7.62 -6.15 22.54
C TRP A 137 -7.79 -5.58 23.96
N SER A 138 -9.04 -5.33 24.35
CA SER A 138 -9.42 -4.87 25.68
C SER A 138 -10.85 -5.31 26.04
N ASP A 139 -11.11 -5.59 27.32
CA ASP A 139 -12.47 -5.88 27.80
C ASP A 139 -13.33 -4.59 27.87
N THR A 140 -12.70 -3.42 27.80
CA THR A 140 -13.36 -2.11 27.86
C THR A 140 -12.75 -1.12 26.87
N SER A 141 -13.49 -0.06 26.50
CA SER A 141 -12.99 1.07 25.71
C SER A 141 -12.11 2.05 26.50
N GLU A 142 -11.80 1.76 27.76
CA GLU A 142 -11.21 2.71 28.70
C GLU A 142 -9.69 2.75 28.67
N LYS A 143 -9.04 1.89 27.87
CA LYS A 143 -7.59 1.86 27.74
C LYS A 143 -7.12 2.94 26.75
N TYR A 144 -6.00 3.60 27.07
CA TYR A 144 -5.41 4.69 26.27
C TYR A 144 -6.33 5.92 26.06
N LYS A 145 -7.09 6.36 27.07
CA LYS A 145 -7.98 7.54 26.95
C LYS A 145 -7.30 8.84 26.55
N ASP A 146 -6.01 8.98 26.86
CA ASP A 146 -5.22 10.17 26.49
C ASP A 146 -4.93 10.20 24.99
N ALA A 147 -5.10 9.07 24.27
CA ALA A 147 -5.01 9.03 22.82
C ALA A 147 -6.25 9.69 22.21
N ARG A 148 -6.03 10.79 21.49
CA ARG A 148 -7.07 11.49 20.76
C ARG A 148 -7.69 10.59 19.68
N ILE A 149 -9.00 10.73 19.47
CA ILE A 149 -9.68 10.19 18.28
C ILE A 149 -9.33 11.08 17.10
N ILE A 150 -8.64 10.52 16.10
CA ILE A 150 -8.12 11.28 14.96
C ILE A 150 -9.24 11.59 13.95
N PHE A 151 -10.14 10.63 13.71
CA PHE A 151 -11.21 10.72 12.71
C PHE A 151 -12.58 10.99 13.34
N THR A 152 -12.71 12.10 14.08
CA THR A 152 -13.95 12.42 14.82
C THR A 152 -15.20 12.60 13.95
N ASP A 153 -15.02 12.82 12.64
CA ASP A 153 -16.12 12.95 11.68
C ASP A 153 -16.74 11.60 11.28
N PHE A 154 -16.02 10.50 11.52
CA PHE A 154 -16.42 9.14 11.14
C PHE A 154 -16.51 8.19 12.34
N GLU A 155 -15.67 8.41 13.35
CA GLU A 155 -15.50 7.52 14.49
C GLU A 155 -15.81 8.22 15.81
N SER A 156 -16.54 7.53 16.68
CA SER A 156 -16.87 8.00 18.04
C SER A 156 -15.88 7.51 19.10
N SER A 157 -14.98 6.59 18.73
CA SER A 157 -14.08 5.87 19.65
C SER A 157 -12.86 5.34 18.90
N ASN A 158 -11.73 5.20 19.60
CA ASN A 158 -10.55 4.46 19.12
C ASN A 158 -10.70 2.93 19.29
N TRP A 159 -11.80 2.49 19.89
CA TRP A 159 -12.13 1.09 20.20
C TRP A 159 -13.44 0.69 19.55
N ALA A 160 -13.47 -0.47 18.91
CA ALA A 160 -14.66 -1.05 18.29
C ALA A 160 -14.91 -2.47 18.82
N TRP A 161 -16.15 -2.78 19.18
CA TRP A 161 -16.50 -4.10 19.72
C TRP A 161 -16.49 -5.17 18.62
N ASP A 162 -15.74 -6.26 18.82
CA ASP A 162 -15.75 -7.43 17.95
C ASP A 162 -16.64 -8.55 18.53
N PRO A 163 -17.71 -8.95 17.84
CA PRO A 163 -18.66 -9.95 18.35
C PRO A 163 -18.11 -11.39 18.39
N VAL A 164 -17.04 -11.69 17.64
CA VAL A 164 -16.41 -13.01 17.63
C VAL A 164 -15.40 -13.12 18.75
N ALA A 165 -14.62 -12.06 18.98
CA ALA A 165 -13.64 -12.00 20.05
C ALA A 165 -14.28 -11.70 21.41
N GLN A 166 -15.51 -11.18 21.42
CA GLN A 166 -16.24 -10.68 22.58
C GLN A 166 -15.37 -9.71 23.41
N ALA A 167 -14.71 -8.80 22.71
CA ALA A 167 -13.81 -7.78 23.27
C ALA A 167 -13.78 -6.57 22.33
N TYR A 168 -13.27 -5.45 22.84
CA TYR A 168 -12.87 -4.29 22.04
C TYR A 168 -11.47 -4.48 21.46
#